data_AF-A0A963AYB4-F1
#
_entry.id   AF-A0A963AYB4-F1
#
_cell.length_a   1.000
_cell.length_b   1.000
_cell.length_c   1.000
_cell.angle_alpha   90.00
_cell.angle_beta   90.00
_cell.angle_gamma   90.00
#
_symmetry.space_group_name_H-M   'P 1'
#
loop_
_entity.id
_entity.type
_entity.pdbx_description
1 polymer ?
#
loop_
_entity_poly.entity_id
_entity_poly.type
_entity_poly.pdbx_seq_one_letter_code
_entity_poly.pdbx_strand_id
1 'polypeptide(L)'
;SELEPVVNFPFPEGEDYVTLAGLVYKHLGHIPKIGDKVELDGGRLEVIGMEGHRITKIKFQDLAMNEEGNMDLVEKSLLEEEPASVD
;
A
#
# COMPACT_ATOMS: atom_id res chain seq x y z
N SER A 1 8.08 -10.36 -4.73
CA SER A 1 7.92 -9.15 -5.58
C SER A 1 8.73 -8.00 -4.99
N GLU A 2 9.21 -7.00 -5.75
CA GLU A 2 10.14 -5.93 -5.26
C GLU A 2 9.53 -4.93 -4.24
N LEU A 3 8.46 -5.32 -3.53
CA LEU A 3 7.82 -4.53 -2.48
C LEU A 3 7.94 -5.20 -1.09
N GLU A 4 8.43 -6.43 -1.05
CA GLU A 4 8.61 -7.19 0.18
C GLU A 4 9.62 -6.63 1.21
N PRO A 5 10.59 -5.73 0.91
CA PRO A 5 11.53 -5.32 1.95
C PRO A 5 11.15 -4.06 2.75
N VAL A 6 10.00 -3.41 2.54
CA VAL A 6 9.68 -2.13 3.24
C VAL A 6 8.33 -2.08 3.95
N VAL A 7 7.35 -2.87 3.51
CA VAL A 7 5.98 -2.82 4.06
C VAL A 7 5.50 -4.24 4.35
N ASN A 8 5.36 -4.57 5.64
CA ASN A 8 4.76 -5.83 6.08
C ASN A 8 3.23 -5.77 5.95
N PHE A 9 2.73 -5.81 4.72
CA PHE A 9 1.30 -5.80 4.41
C PHE A 9 1.00 -6.89 3.38
N PRO A 10 -0.01 -7.76 3.62
CA PRO A 10 -0.37 -8.85 2.70
C PRO A 10 -1.14 -8.30 1.51
N PHE A 11 -0.44 -7.62 0.58
CA PHE A 11 -1.07 -7.17 -0.65
C PHE A 11 -1.71 -8.34 -1.38
N PRO A 12 -2.86 -8.14 -2.03
CA PRO A 12 -3.42 -9.16 -2.90
C PRO A 12 -2.37 -9.63 -3.89
N GLU A 13 -2.29 -10.95 -4.09
CA GLU A 13 -1.48 -11.55 -5.14
C GLU A 13 -2.34 -11.88 -6.35
N GLY A 14 -1.73 -11.88 -7.54
CA GLY A 14 -2.41 -12.32 -8.75
C GLY A 14 -1.46 -12.40 -9.92
N GLU A 15 -1.73 -13.34 -10.82
CA GLU A 15 -0.83 -13.68 -11.93
C GLU A 15 -0.61 -12.51 -12.93
N ASP A 16 -1.52 -11.52 -12.95
CA ASP A 16 -1.53 -10.43 -13.95
C ASP A 16 -0.82 -9.14 -13.50
N TYR A 17 -0.32 -9.05 -12.26
CA TYR A 17 0.30 -7.82 -11.77
C TYR A 17 1.49 -8.10 -10.85
N VAL A 18 2.56 -7.32 -11.06
CA VAL A 18 3.83 -7.45 -10.32
C VAL A 18 4.11 -6.19 -9.48
N THR A 19 3.35 -5.11 -9.71
CA THR A 19 3.55 -3.78 -9.10
C THR A 19 2.25 -3.20 -8.53
N LEU A 20 2.34 -2.27 -7.57
CA LEU A 20 1.16 -1.54 -7.04
C LEU A 20 0.40 -0.80 -8.14
N ALA A 21 1.10 -0.24 -9.13
CA ALA A 21 0.44 0.39 -10.27
C ALA A 21 -0.45 -0.62 -10.99
N GLY A 22 0.06 -1.82 -11.31
CA GLY A 22 -0.71 -2.89 -11.94
C GLY A 22 -1.94 -3.31 -11.13
N LEU A 23 -1.79 -3.44 -9.81
CA LEU A 23 -2.91 -3.69 -8.90
C LEU A 23 -3.99 -2.59 -9.00
N VAL A 24 -3.60 -1.32 -8.99
CA VAL A 24 -4.53 -0.18 -9.11
C VAL A 24 -5.25 -0.20 -10.46
N TYR A 25 -4.55 -0.42 -11.57
CA TYR A 25 -5.19 -0.54 -12.89
C TYR A 25 -6.22 -1.67 -12.92
N LYS A 26 -5.86 -2.84 -12.39
CA LYS A 26 -6.74 -4.01 -12.37
C LYS A 26 -7.99 -3.75 -11.53
N HIS A 27 -7.85 -3.10 -10.39
CA HIS A 27 -8.97 -2.82 -9.49
C HIS A 27 -9.92 -1.74 -10.04
N LEU A 28 -9.39 -0.70 -10.67
CA LEU A 28 -10.20 0.39 -11.23
C LEU A 28 -10.85 0.02 -12.58
N GLY A 29 -10.21 -0.82 -13.39
CA GLY A 29 -10.71 -1.21 -14.71
C GLY A 29 -10.74 -0.09 -15.77
N HIS A 30 -10.16 1.07 -15.45
CA HIS A 30 -10.02 2.22 -16.35
C HIS A 30 -8.65 2.90 -16.15
N ILE A 31 -8.35 3.92 -16.95
CA ILE A 31 -7.15 4.76 -16.75
C ILE A 31 -7.29 5.50 -15.41
N PRO A 32 -6.39 5.31 -14.43
CA PRO A 32 -6.43 5.96 -13.14
C PRO A 32 -6.24 7.47 -13.24
N LYS A 33 -6.75 8.20 -12.26
CA LYS A 33 -6.61 9.64 -12.08
C LYS A 33 -6.09 9.94 -10.69
N ILE A 34 -5.47 11.10 -10.52
CA ILE A 34 -5.06 11.58 -9.19
C ILE A 34 -6.31 11.71 -8.32
N GLY A 35 -6.24 11.16 -7.10
CA GLY A 35 -7.34 11.08 -6.16
C GLY A 35 -8.14 9.78 -6.21
N ASP A 36 -7.94 8.93 -7.23
CA ASP A 36 -8.55 7.60 -7.27
C ASP A 36 -8.02 6.75 -6.11
N LYS A 37 -8.92 5.97 -5.52
CA LYS A 37 -8.66 5.13 -4.35
C LYS A 37 -9.03 3.69 -4.62
N VAL A 38 -8.21 2.79 -4.10
CA VAL A 38 -8.45 1.35 -4.06
C VAL A 38 -8.43 0.93 -2.60
N GLU A 39 -9.56 0.41 -2.13
CA GLU A 39 -9.67 -0.17 -0.79
C GLU A 39 -9.17 -1.61 -0.83
N LEU A 40 -8.32 -1.95 0.13
CA LEU A 40 -7.81 -3.29 0.38
C LEU A 40 -8.30 -3.74 1.76
N ASP A 41 -8.26 -5.04 2.01
CA ASP A 41 -8.50 -5.53 3.36
C ASP A 41 -7.37 -5.04 4.28
N GLY A 42 -7.70 -4.23 5.28
CA GLY A 42 -6.72 -3.59 6.16
C GLY A 42 -5.85 -2.51 5.50
N GLY A 43 -6.22 -1.94 4.35
CA GLY A 43 -5.39 -0.90 3.75
C GLY A 43 -6.05 -0.11 2.64
N ARG A 44 -5.38 0.97 2.23
CA ARG A 44 -5.85 1.82 1.13
C ARG A 44 -4.70 2.29 0.26
N LEU A 45 -4.90 2.25 -1.04
CA LEU A 45 -4.03 2.87 -2.04
C LEU A 45 -4.72 4.12 -2.60
N GLU A 46 -3.98 5.21 -2.72
CA GLU A 46 -4.44 6.45 -3.35
C GLU A 46 -3.43 6.90 -4.42
N VAL A 47 -3.93 7.19 -5.62
CA VAL A 47 -3.10 7.75 -6.69
C VAL A 47 -2.84 9.21 -6.39
N ILE A 48 -1.58 9.56 -6.11
CA ILE A 48 -1.17 10.94 -5.78
C ILE A 48 -0.28 11.56 -6.87
N GLY A 49 0.10 10.79 -7.89
CA GLY A 49 0.91 11.29 -8.99
C GLY A 49 0.71 10.49 -10.28
N MET A 50 0.56 11.22 -11.38
CA MET A 50 0.41 10.69 -12.73
C MET A 50 1.34 11.43 -13.68
N GLU A 51 1.88 10.73 -14.67
CA GLU A 51 2.58 11.30 -15.82
C GLU A 51 2.01 10.66 -17.08
N GLY A 52 1.24 11.43 -17.85
CA GLY A 52 0.43 10.89 -18.94
C GLY A 52 -0.52 9.80 -18.41
N HIS A 53 -0.36 8.57 -18.92
CA HIS A 53 -1.14 7.40 -18.50
C HIS A 53 -0.37 6.48 -17.55
N ARG A 54 0.69 6.95 -16.89
CA ARG A 54 1.48 6.16 -15.95
C ARG A 54 1.33 6.71 -14.54
N ILE A 55 0.95 5.84 -13.60
CA ILE A 55 1.04 6.18 -12.17
C ILE A 55 2.51 6.34 -11.80
N THR A 56 2.86 7.49 -11.24
CA THR A 56 4.23 7.79 -10.78
C THR A 56 4.36 7.75 -9.27
N LYS A 57 3.27 7.99 -8.53
CA LYS A 57 3.25 7.96 -7.07
C LYS A 57 1.93 7.43 -6.54
N ILE A 58 2.04 6.53 -5.56
CA ILE A 58 0.91 5.98 -4.81
C ILE A 58 1.17 6.26 -3.33
N LYS A 59 0.15 6.73 -2.63
CA LYS A 59 0.13 6.76 -1.17
C LYS A 59 -0.51 5.46 -0.69
N PHE A 60 0.21 4.73 0.15
CA PHE A 60 -0.34 3.58 0.87
C PHE A 60 -0.67 4.01 2.30
N GLN A 61 -1.82 3.56 2.79
CA GLN A 61 -2.27 3.70 4.17
C GLN A 61 -2.52 2.31 4.72
N ASP A 62 -1.75 1.93 5.73
CA ASP A 62 -1.93 0.70 6.50
C ASP A 62 -3.04 0.95 7.53
N LEU A 63 -4.12 0.17 7.47
CA LEU A 63 -5.33 0.41 8.26
C LEU A 63 -5.65 -0.82 9.12
N ALA A 64 -5.85 -0.61 10.41
CA ALA A 64 -6.31 -1.65 11.31
C ALA A 64 -7.65 -1.25 11.93
N MET A 65 -8.50 -2.24 12.16
CA MET A 65 -9.70 -2.05 12.97
C MET A 65 -9.28 -1.83 14.41
N ASN A 66 -9.67 -0.71 15.00
CA ASN A 66 -9.45 -0.42 16.40
C ASN A 66 -10.49 -1.13 17.29
N GLU A 67 -10.34 -1.03 18.61
CA GLU A 67 -11.25 -1.65 19.59
C GLU A 67 -12.70 -1.16 19.49
N GLU A 68 -12.91 0.02 18.89
CA GLU A 68 -14.22 0.64 18.65
C GLU A 68 -14.83 0.24 17.30
N GLY A 69 -14.10 -0.54 16.49
CA GLY A 69 -14.51 -1.00 15.17
C GLY A 69 -14.30 0.01 14.03
N ASN A 70 -13.54 1.07 14.26
CA ASN A 70 -13.16 2.03 13.24
C ASN A 70 -11.84 1.62 12.55
N MET A 71 -11.68 1.98 11.28
CA MET A 71 -10.44 1.75 10.53
C MET A 71 -9.47 2.92 10.75
N ASP A 72 -8.45 2.71 11.57
CA ASP A 72 -7.44 3.71 11.91
C ASP A 72 -6.11 3.43 11.20
N LEU A 73 -5.31 4.48 11.00
CA LEU A 73 -3.94 4.30 10.53
C LEU A 73 -3.13 3.53 11.56
N VAL A 74 -2.46 2.47 11.12
CA VAL A 74 -1.49 1.78 11.95
C VAL A 74 -0.32 2.73 12.19
N GLU A 75 -0.20 3.25 13.42
CA GLU A 75 1.03 3.92 13.85
C GLU A 75 2.13 2.86 13.94
N LYS A 76 3.00 2.81 12.91
CA LYS A 76 4.27 2.12 13.04
C LYS A 76 5.11 2.93 14.02
N SER A 77 5.21 2.49 15.28
CA SER A 77 6.32 2.88 16.14
C SER A 77 7.60 2.58 15.35
N LEU A 78 8.24 3.66 14.89
CA LEU A 78 9.38 3.62 13.99
C LEU A 78 10.49 2.74 14.59
N LEU A 79 10.93 1.72 13.85
CA LEU A 79 12.34 1.36 13.69
C LEU A 79 13.23 1.51 14.95
N GLU A 80 12.98 0.73 16.00
CA GLU A 80 13.97 0.49 17.07
C GLU A 80 14.00 -1.00 17.43
N GLU A 81 14.58 -1.80 16.55
CA GLU A 81 15.36 -2.96 17.00
C GLU A 81 16.80 -2.63 16.61
N GLU A 82 17.50 -1.92 17.50
CA GLU A 82 18.96 -1.85 17.49
C GLU A 82 19.48 -3.27 17.29
N PRO A 83 20.39 -3.56 16.34
CA PRO A 83 21.00 -4.88 16.28
C PRO A 83 21.71 -5.08 17.62
N ALA A 84 21.21 -6.01 18.42
CA ALA A 84 21.85 -6.47 19.64
C ALA A 84 23.34 -6.66 19.34
N SER A 85 24.14 -5.79 19.94
CA SER A 85 25.58 -5.97 20.04
C SER A 85 25.75 -7.28 20.81
N VAL A 86 26.07 -8.36 20.10
CA VAL A 86 26.49 -9.61 20.72
C VAL A 86 28.02 -9.56 20.74
N ASP A 87 28.57 -9.56 21.95
CA ASP A 87 30.00 -9.56 22.27
C ASP A 87 30.81 -10.64 21.53
#